data_AF-A0A2V5QIB2-F1
#
_entry.id   AF-A0A2V5QIB2-F1
#
_cell.length_a   1.000
_cell.length_b   1.000
_cell.length_c   1.000
_cell.angle_alpha   90.00
_cell.angle_beta   90.00
_cell.angle_gamma   90.00
#
_symmetry.space_group_name_H-M   'P 1'
#
loop_
_entity.id
_entity.type
_entity.pdbx_description
1 polymer ?
#
loop_
_entity_poly.entity_id
_entity_poly.type
_entity_poly.pdbx_seq_one_letter_code
_entity_poly.pdbx_strand_id
1 'polypeptide(L)'
;ILEISTIVFIVYSFEYFLGGQMFPIDIMPSAVQAVMKWLPFYYELFCPIAIFLGRLKGPDLLQALVIQTGWLLFAWAWANYMWKRGLGHYQAVGG
;
A
#
# COMPACT_ATOMS: atom_id res chain seq x y z
N ILE A 1 -13.42 9.70 -17.52
CA ILE A 1 -11.96 9.46 -17.69
C ILE A 1 -11.16 10.44 -16.83
N LEU A 2 -11.38 11.75 -16.96
CA LEU A 2 -10.68 12.78 -16.17
C LEU A 2 -10.79 12.56 -14.64
N GLU A 3 -11.98 12.25 -14.11
CA GLU A 3 -12.21 12.04 -12.68
C GLU A 3 -11.46 10.81 -12.12
N ILE A 4 -11.39 9.72 -12.89
CA ILE A 4 -10.66 8.50 -12.51
C ILE A 4 -9.17 8.81 -12.44
N SER A 5 -8.63 9.52 -13.44
CA SER A 5 -7.23 9.93 -13.48
C SER A 5 -6.87 10.86 -12.31
N THR A 6 -7.77 11.75 -11.88
CA THR A 6 -7.55 12.61 -10.71
C THR A 6 -7.46 11.81 -9.42
N ILE A 7 -8.36 10.84 -9.21
CA ILE A 7 -8.32 9.97 -8.01
C ILE A 7 -7.02 9.18 -7.98
N VAL A 8 -6.66 8.56 -9.11
CA VAL A 8 -5.42 7.78 -9.24
C VAL A 8 -4.19 8.65 -8.99
N PHE A 9 -4.17 9.88 -9.51
CA PHE A 9 -3.09 10.84 -9.27
C PHE A 9 -2.96 11.21 -7.78
N ILE A 10 -4.07 11.46 -7.09
CA ILE A 10 -4.06 11.77 -5.66
C ILE A 10 -3.51 10.58 -4.87
N VAL A 11 -3.95 9.36 -5.17
CA VAL A 11 -3.44 8.13 -4.53
C VAL A 11 -1.93 8.00 -4.71
N TYR A 12 -1.43 8.14 -5.94
CA TYR A 12 0.02 8.07 -6.20
C TYR A 12 0.80 9.20 -5.54
N SER A 13 0.21 10.38 -5.40
CA SER A 13 0.85 11.49 -4.67
C SER A 13 1.05 11.13 -3.20
N PHE A 14 0.04 10.52 -2.57
CA PHE A 14 0.18 10.02 -1.20
C PHE A 14 1.18 8.87 -1.08
N GLU A 15 1.18 7.93 -2.02
CA GLU A 15 2.16 6.84 -2.08
C GLU A 15 3.60 7.37 -2.19
N TYR A 16 3.84 8.36 -3.04
CA TYR A 16 5.16 8.96 -3.24
C TYR A 16 5.69 9.66 -1.96
N PHE A 17 4.79 10.36 -1.24
CA PHE A 17 5.14 11.02 0.02
C PHE A 17 5.30 10.03 1.18
N LEU A 18 4.41 9.03 1.29
CA LEU A 18 4.33 8.13 2.44
C LEU A 18 5.16 6.85 2.29
N GLY A 19 5.47 6.44 1.07
CA GLY A 19 6.28 5.25 0.74
C GLY A 19 7.79 5.46 0.91
N GLY A 20 8.22 6.70 1.25
CA GLY A 20 9.62 7.00 1.52
C GLY A 20 10.46 7.35 0.29
N GLN A 21 9.83 7.64 -0.86
CA GLN A 21 10.52 8.04 -2.09
C GLN A 21 11.00 9.48 -2.04
N MET A 22 10.18 10.40 -1.50
CA MET A 22 10.55 11.81 -1.38
C MET A 22 11.51 12.07 -0.22
N PHE A 23 11.29 11.39 0.92
CA PHE A 23 12.12 11.50 2.11
C PHE A 23 12.36 10.11 2.70
N PRO A 24 13.62 9.73 3.00
CA PRO A 24 13.88 8.44 3.62
C PRO A 24 13.17 8.34 4.96
N ILE A 25 12.37 7.29 5.16
CA ILE A 25 11.56 7.11 6.39
C ILE A 25 12.46 7.02 7.64
N ASP A 26 13.73 6.62 7.46
CA ASP A 26 14.75 6.59 8.52
C ASP A 26 14.98 7.94 9.23
N ILE A 27 14.81 9.07 8.54
CA ILE A 27 15.06 10.41 9.11
C ILE A 27 13.82 11.02 9.79
N MET A 28 12.67 10.38 9.65
CA MET A 28 11.41 10.86 10.23
C MET A 28 11.35 10.59 11.74
N PRO A 29 10.56 11.37 12.52
CA PRO A 29 10.35 11.12 13.94
C PRO A 29 9.79 9.71 14.20
N SER A 30 10.15 9.11 15.34
CA SER A 30 9.73 7.73 15.69
C SER A 30 8.21 7.52 15.66
N ALA A 31 7.42 8.54 16.02
CA ALA A 31 5.97 8.50 15.93
C ALA A 31 5.48 8.34 14.48
N VAL A 32 6.09 9.04 13.52
CA VAL A 32 5.74 8.96 12.10
C VAL A 32 6.15 7.61 11.54
N GLN A 33 7.35 7.12 11.89
CA GLN A 33 7.80 5.78 11.49
C GLN A 33 6.85 4.69 11.99
N ALA A 34 6.36 4.81 13.23
CA ALA A 34 5.41 3.86 13.80
C ALA A 34 4.12 3.84 12.99
N VAL A 35 3.53 4.99 12.66
CA VAL A 35 2.32 5.07 11.83
C VAL A 35 2.57 4.50 10.44
N MET A 36 3.69 4.85 9.80
CA MET A 36 4.04 4.36 8.47
C MET A 36 4.18 2.84 8.41
N LYS A 37 4.76 2.21 9.43
CA LYS A 37 4.84 0.74 9.53
C LYS A 37 3.49 0.04 9.56
N TRP A 38 2.40 0.73 9.90
CA TRP A 38 1.05 0.18 9.82
C TRP A 38 0.40 0.38 8.43
N LEU A 39 0.89 1.34 7.65
CA LEU A 39 0.37 1.62 6.32
C LEU A 39 0.97 0.66 5.28
N PRO A 40 0.22 0.30 4.22
CA PRO A 40 0.70 -0.59 3.17
C PRO A 40 1.85 0.03 2.36
N PHE A 41 1.88 1.37 2.22
CA PHE A 41 2.86 2.11 1.43
C PHE A 41 4.31 1.91 1.90
N TYR A 42 4.52 1.71 3.21
CA TYR A 42 5.85 1.40 3.76
C TYR A 42 6.44 0.10 3.20
N TYR A 43 5.57 -0.86 2.89
CA TYR A 43 5.97 -2.19 2.43
C TYR A 43 6.24 -2.27 0.93
N GLU A 44 5.87 -1.26 0.13
CA GLU A 44 6.08 -1.26 -1.32
C GLU A 44 7.55 -0.99 -1.71
N LEU A 45 8.22 -0.08 -0.99
CA LEU A 45 9.58 0.36 -1.33
C LEU A 45 10.54 0.27 -0.15
N PHE A 46 10.17 0.81 1.00
CA PHE A 46 11.11 0.95 2.11
C PHE A 46 11.48 -0.39 2.74
N CYS A 47 10.49 -1.27 2.94
CA CYS A 47 10.71 -2.61 3.48
C CYS A 47 11.70 -3.46 2.63
N PRO A 48 11.50 -3.68 1.31
CA PRO A 48 12.45 -4.47 0.52
C PRO A 48 13.84 -3.84 0.48
N ILE A 49 13.95 -2.51 0.40
CA ILE A 49 15.24 -1.80 0.46
C ILE A 49 15.95 -2.08 1.80
N ALA A 50 15.23 -1.98 2.93
CA ALA A 50 15.79 -2.25 4.25
C ALA A 50 16.16 -3.74 4.46
N ILE A 51 15.46 -4.67 3.80
CA ILE A 51 15.83 -6.09 3.75
C ILE A 51 17.12 -6.29 2.94
N PHE A 52 17.22 -5.69 1.76
CA PHE A 52 18.43 -5.76 0.91
C PHE A 52 19.65 -5.13 1.59
N LEU A 53 19.47 -4.03 2.32
CA LEU A 53 20.54 -3.42 3.12
C LEU A 53 20.87 -4.22 4.39
N GLY A 54 20.14 -5.30 4.69
CA GLY A 54 20.34 -6.13 5.88
C GLY A 54 20.01 -5.41 7.19
N ARG A 55 19.23 -4.33 7.15
CA ARG A 55 18.76 -3.58 8.33
C ARG A 55 17.58 -4.26 9.02
N LEU A 56 16.72 -4.95 8.24
CA LEU A 56 15.64 -5.79 8.74
C LEU A 56 16.08 -7.26 8.76
N LYS A 57 16.19 -7.86 9.95
CA LYS A 57 16.59 -9.27 10.13
C LYS A 57 15.75 -9.97 11.19
N GLY A 58 15.63 -11.29 11.06
CA GLY A 58 15.02 -12.17 12.07
C GLY A 58 13.52 -11.91 12.28
N PRO A 59 13.06 -11.63 13.52
CA PRO A 59 11.64 -11.48 13.84
C PRO A 59 10.99 -10.26 13.17
N ASP A 60 11.73 -9.17 12.97
CA ASP A 60 11.20 -7.95 12.34
C ASP A 60 10.88 -8.16 10.84
N LEU A 61 11.66 -9.02 10.17
CA LEU A 61 11.39 -9.44 8.80
C LEU A 61 10.08 -10.24 8.73
N LEU A 62 9.89 -11.17 9.66
CA LEU A 62 8.70 -12.01 9.72
C LEU A 62 7.45 -11.14 9.97
N GLN A 63 7.53 -10.19 10.90
CA GLN A 63 6.46 -9.24 11.18
C GLN A 63 6.12 -8.41 9.93
N ALA A 64 7.13 -7.90 9.23
CA ALA A 64 6.94 -7.14 8.00
C ALA A 64 6.22 -7.95 6.92
N LEU A 65 6.64 -9.20 6.69
CA LEU A 65 6.01 -10.11 5.73
C LEU A 65 4.56 -10.44 6.10
N VAL A 66 4.26 -10.65 7.38
CA VAL A 66 2.89 -10.93 7.84
C VAL A 66 1.97 -9.74 7.60
N ILE A 67 2.42 -8.52 7.93
CA ILE A 67 1.63 -7.30 7.71
C ILE A 67 1.41 -7.06 6.21
N GLN A 68 2.46 -7.23 5.40
CA GLN A 68 2.37 -7.12 3.94
C GLN A 68 1.38 -8.13 3.35
N THR A 69 1.46 -9.39 3.78
CA THR A 69 0.53 -10.45 3.34
C THR A 69 -0.91 -10.16 3.79
N GLY A 70 -1.09 -9.61 4.99
CA GLY A 70 -2.40 -9.18 5.50
C GLY A 70 -3.03 -8.10 4.63
N TRP A 71 -2.26 -7.07 4.25
CA TRP A 71 -2.72 -6.02 3.33
C TRP A 71 -3.02 -6.55 1.92
N LEU A 72 -2.20 -7.47 1.40
CA LEU A 72 -2.44 -8.12 0.12
C LEU A 72 -3.78 -8.88 0.10
N LEU A 73 -4.03 -9.69 1.13
CA LEU A 73 -5.29 -10.42 1.27
C LEU A 73 -6.49 -9.49 1.48
N PHE A 74 -6.33 -8.43 2.26
CA PHE A 74 -7.37 -7.42 2.47
C PHE A 74 -7.73 -6.71 1.16
N ALA A 75 -6.72 -6.22 0.42
CA ALA A 75 -6.93 -5.55 -0.87
C ALA A 75 -7.54 -6.50 -1.90
N TRP A 76 -7.09 -7.76 -1.95
CA TRP A 76 -7.69 -8.79 -2.79
C TRP A 76 -9.16 -9.05 -2.43
N ALA A 77 -9.48 -9.22 -1.14
CA ALA A 77 -10.84 -9.43 -0.69
C ALA A 77 -11.73 -8.23 -1.00
N TRP A 78 -11.22 -7.00 -0.80
CA TRP A 78 -11.90 -5.77 -1.12
C TRP A 78 -12.18 -5.64 -2.62
N ALA A 79 -11.17 -5.90 -3.46
CA ALA A 79 -11.32 -5.90 -4.91
C ALA A 79 -12.36 -6.94 -5.38
N ASN A 80 -12.32 -8.16 -4.83
CA ASN A 80 -13.31 -9.19 -5.12
C ASN A 80 -14.72 -8.79 -4.67
N TYR A 81 -14.86 -8.15 -3.51
CA TYR A 81 -16.14 -7.67 -3.01
C TYR A 81 -16.70 -6.55 -3.90
N MET A 82 -15.87 -5.57 -4.27
CA MET A 82 -16.25 -4.52 -5.20
C MET A 82 -16.61 -5.09 -6.57
N TRP A 83 -15.87 -6.07 -7.08
CA TRP A 83 -16.15 -6.74 -8.35
C TRP A 83 -17.51 -7.45 -8.32
N LYS A 84 -17.78 -8.24 -7.27
CA LYS A 84 -19.07 -8.92 -7.08
C LYS A 84 -20.24 -7.95 -6.99
N ARG A 85 -20.05 -6.78 -6.39
CA ARG A 85 -21.09 -5.72 -6.33
C ARG A 85 -21.22 -4.92 -7.63
N GLY A 86 -20.12 -4.67 -8.32
CA GLY A 86 -20.09 -3.92 -9.58
C GLY A 86 -20.70 -4.70 -10.74
N LEU A 87 -20.52 -6.01 -10.79
CA LEU A 87 -21.13 -6.87 -11.82
C LEU A 87 -22.66 -6.81 -11.84
N GLY A 88 -23.31 -6.50 -10.72
CA GLY A 88 -24.76 -6.31 -10.65
C GLY A 88 -25.26 -4.98 -11.25
N HIS A 89 -24.38 -3.99 -11.45
CA HIS A 89 -24.73 -2.65 -11.92
C HIS A 89 -24.32 -2.39 -13.38
N TYR A 90 -23.45 -3.22 -13.96
CA TYR A 90 -22.91 -3.07 -15.32
C TYR A 90 -23.50 -4.02 -16.36
N GLN A 91 -24.58 -4.77 -16.05
CA GLN A 91 -25.33 -5.54 -17.06
C GLN A 91 -26.39 -4.71 -17.84
N ALA A 92 -26.58 -3.43 -17.54
CA ALA A 92 -27.64 -2.62 -18.18
C ALA A 92 -27.17 -1.66 -19.30
N VAL A 93 -25.88 -1.68 -19.71
CA VAL A 93 -25.37 -0.87 -20.85
C VAL A 93 -24.43 -1.66 -21.73
N GLY A 94 -24.76 -2.94 -21.96
CA GLY A 94 -24.27 -3.74 -23.07
C GLY A 94 -25.37 -3.87 -24.12
N GLY A 95 -25.69 -2.77 -24.81
CA GLY A 95 -26.69 -2.65 -25.87
C GLY A 95 -26.59 -1.28 -26.52
#